data_AF-A0A9Q6N4U4-F1
#
_entry.id   AF-A0A9Q6N4U4-F1
#
_cell.length_a   1.000
_cell.length_b   1.000
_cell.length_c   1.000
_cell.angle_alpha   90.00
_cell.angle_beta   90.00
_cell.angle_gamma   90.00
#
_symmetry.space_group_name_H-M   'P 1'
#
loop_
_entity.id
_entity.type
_entity.pdbx_description
1 polymer ?
#
loop_
_entity_poly.entity_id
_entity_poly.type
_entity_poly.pdbx_seq_one_letter_code
_entity_poly.pdbx_strand_id
1 'polypeptide(L)' 'MANTHYLFWVMFGALTLLFIVIATFVGMSRTAKHGFFTLVVLMAILVAGALYISP' A
#
# COMPACT_ATOMS: atom_id res chain seq x y z
N MET A 1 4.02 -16.91 21.76
CA MET A 1 3.45 -16.96 20.40
C MET A 1 3.23 -15.52 19.96
N ALA A 2 3.86 -15.06 18.87
CA ALA A 2 3.59 -13.71 18.39
C ALA A 2 2.09 -13.61 18.08
N ASN A 3 1.45 -12.55 18.55
CA ASN A 3 0.02 -12.34 18.31
C ASN A 3 -0.16 -12.27 16.79
N THR A 4 -0.88 -13.23 16.20
CA THR A 4 -1.10 -13.31 14.75
C THR A 4 -1.61 -11.97 14.21
N HIS A 5 -2.42 -11.26 15.01
CA HIS A 5 -2.89 -9.91 14.71
C HIS A 5 -1.76 -8.88 14.57
N TYR A 6 -0.74 -8.94 15.43
CA TYR A 6 0.45 -8.06 15.34
C TYR A 6 1.26 -8.36 14.07
N LEU A 7 1.49 -9.64 13.74
CA LEU A 7 2.19 -10.04 12.51
C LEU A 7 1.46 -9.55 11.25
N PHE A 8 0.12 -9.55 11.24
CA PHE A 8 -0.68 -8.99 10.15
C PHE A 8 -0.48 -7.49 9.99
N TRP A 9 -0.51 -6.72 11.09
CA TRP A 9 -0.25 -5.27 11.04
C TRP A 9 1.16 -4.94 10.54
N VAL A 10 2.16 -5.75 10.92
CA VAL A 10 3.52 -5.62 10.40
C VAL A 10 3.58 -5.90 8.90
N MET A 11 2.93 -6.98 8.42
CA MET A 11 2.89 -7.32 7.00
C MET A 11 2.15 -6.25 6.18
N PHE A 12 1.05 -5.72 6.72
CA PHE A 12 0.29 -4.63 6.12
C PHE A 12 1.13 -3.35 6.01
N GLY A 13 1.82 -2.96 7.08
CA GLY A 13 2.73 -1.81 7.07
C GLY A 13 3.87 -1.95 6.06
N ALA A 14 4.47 -3.15 5.96
CA ALA A 14 5.52 -3.44 4.99
C ALA A 14 5.02 -3.32 3.53
N LEU A 15 3.84 -3.88 3.22
CA LEU A 15 3.22 -3.76 1.89
C LEU A 15 2.89 -2.30 1.54
N THR A 16 2.47 -1.52 2.53
CA THR A 16 2.18 -0.08 2.37
C THR A 16 3.41 0.71 1.96
N LEU A 17 4.52 0.51 2.67
CA LEU A 17 5.78 1.17 2.34
C LEU A 17 6.28 0.77 0.95
N LEU A 18 6.19 -0.52 0.62
CA LEU A 18 6.60 -1.03 -0.69
C LEU A 18 5.75 -0.38 -1.81
N PHE A 19 4.45 -0.20 -1.59
CA PHE A 19 3.58 0.47 -2.55
C PHE A 19 3.88 1.95 -2.74
N ILE A 20 4.18 2.68 -1.65
CA ILE A 20 4.57 4.09 -1.74
C ILE A 20 5.86 4.22 -2.57
N VAL A 21 6.84 3.35 -2.34
CA VAL A 21 8.10 3.35 -3.10
C VAL A 21 7.83 3.10 -4.59
N ILE A 22 7.04 2.08 -4.94
CA ILE A 22 6.68 1.80 -6.34
C ILE A 22 5.95 2.99 -6.97
N ALA A 23 4.95 3.55 -6.29
CA ALA A 23 4.20 4.71 -6.81
C ALA A 23 5.12 5.92 -7.07
N THR A 24 6.10 6.13 -6.18
CA THR A 24 7.10 7.20 -6.31
C THR A 24 8.01 6.99 -7.52
N PHE A 25 8.52 5.77 -7.73
CA PHE A 25 9.32 5.42 -8.92
C PHE A 25 8.49 5.52 -10.21
N VAL A 26 7.23 5.08 -10.21
CA VAL A 26 6.33 5.19 -11.37
C VAL A 26 6.04 6.67 -11.70
N GLY A 27 5.84 7.51 -10.69
CA GLY A 27 5.63 8.95 -10.87
C GLY A 27 6.84 9.67 -11.47
N MET A 28 8.05 9.25 -11.12
CA MET A 28 9.28 9.74 -11.76
C MET A 28 9.45 9.25 -13.21
N SER A 29 8.98 8.04 -13.53
CA SER A 29 9.29 7.37 -14.80
C SER A 29 8.50 7.88 -16.02
N ARG A 30 7.22 8.26 -15.86
CA ARG A 30 6.33 8.38 -17.04
C ARG A 30 5.46 9.64 -17.13
N THR A 31 5.45 10.53 -16.13
CA THR A 31 4.71 11.83 -16.01
C THR A 31 3.97 11.87 -14.67
N ALA A 32 3.98 13.02 -13.99
CA ALA A 32 3.35 13.22 -12.67
C ALA A 32 1.89 12.74 -12.57
N LYS A 33 1.10 12.88 -13.65
CA LYS A 33 -0.29 12.41 -13.73
C LYS A 33 -0.42 10.89 -13.60
N HIS A 34 0.49 10.13 -14.21
CA HIS A 34 0.48 8.66 -14.13
C HIS A 34 0.91 8.20 -12.73
N GLY A 35 1.91 8.84 -12.13
CA GLY A 35 2.32 8.60 -10.74
C GLY A 35 1.17 8.79 -9.75
N PHE A 36 0.43 9.89 -9.90
CA PHE A 36 -0.73 10.19 -9.06
C PHE A 36 -1.83 9.14 -9.20
N PHE A 37 -2.19 8.76 -10.43
CA PHE A 37 -3.19 7.69 -10.66
C PHE A 37 -2.76 6.37 -10.05
N THR A 38 -1.49 5.97 -10.21
CA THR A 38 -0.99 4.76 -9.55
C THR A 38 -1.05 4.87 -8.04
N LEU A 39 -0.69 6.02 -7.44
CA LEU A 39 -0.74 6.19 -6.00
C LEU A 39 -2.18 6.08 -5.47
N VAL A 40 -3.15 6.70 -6.13
CA VAL A 40 -4.58 6.63 -5.75
C VAL A 40 -5.13 5.21 -5.83
N VAL A 41 -4.84 4.48 -6.92
CA VAL A 41 -5.28 3.08 -7.07
C VAL A 41 -4.67 2.18 -5.99
N LEU A 42 -3.38 2.37 -5.71
CA LEU A 42 -2.69 1.58 -4.70
C LEU A 42 -3.18 1.88 -3.29
N MET A 43 -3.45 3.15 -2.99
CA MET A 43 -4.02 3.56 -1.72
C MET A 43 -5.43 2.98 -1.53
N ALA A 44 -6.26 2.94 -2.58
CA ALA A 44 -7.59 2.33 -2.53
C ALA A 44 -7.54 0.81 -2.26
N ILE A 45 -6.62 0.08 -2.91
CA ILE A 45 -6.39 -1.36 -2.66
C ILE A 45 -5.95 -1.59 -1.21
N LEU A 46 -5.10 -0.71 -0.69
CA LEU A 46 -4.59 -0.83 0.66
C LEU A 46 -5.68 -0.61 1.71
N VAL A 47 -6.53 0.40 1.53
CA VAL A 47 -7.69 0.65 2.40
C VAL A 47 -8.69 -0.50 2.32
N ALA A 48 -8.97 -1.02 1.12
CA ALA A 48 -9.84 -2.18 0.95
C ALA A 48 -9.27 -3.44 1.66
N GLY A 49 -7.96 -3.66 1.56
CA GLY A 49 -7.27 -4.73 2.27
C GLY A 49 -7.34 -4.58 3.79
N ALA A 50 -7.15 -3.37 4.31
CA ALA A 50 -7.31 -3.10 5.75
C ALA A 50 -8.73 -3.40 6.23
N LEU A 51 -9.75 -2.92 5.50
CA LEU A 51 -11.16 -3.12 5.86
C LEU A 51 -11.59 -4.58 5.78
N TYR A 52 -11.04 -5.36 4.84
CA TYR A 52 -11.30 -6.80 4.76
C TYR A 52 -10.68 -7.57 5.94
N ILE A 53 -9.53 -7.10 6.44
CA ILE A 53 -8.78 -7.76 7.52
C ILE A 53 -9.24 -7.29 8.91
N SER A 54 -10.02 -6.21 9.00
CA SER A 54 -10.52 -5.64 10.27
C SER A 54 -12.02 -5.91 10.58
N PRO A 55 -12.56 -7.14 10.49
CA PRO A 55 -13.87 -7.45 11.05
C PRO A 55 -13.84 -7.47 12.59
#